data_AF-A0A5C9DZJ7-F1
#
_entry.id   AF-A0A5C9DZJ7-F1
#
_cell.length_a   1.000
_cell.length_b   1.000
_cell.length_c   1.000
_cell.angle_alpha   90.00
_cell.angle_beta   90.00
_cell.angle_gamma   90.00
#
_symmetry.space_group_name_H-M   'P 1'
#
loop_
_entity.id
_entity.type
_entity.pdbx_description
1 polymer ?
#
loop_
_entity_poly.entity_id
_entity_poly.type
_entity_poly.pdbx_seq_one_letter_code
_entity_poly.pdbx_strand_id
1 'polypeptide(L)'
;MNDKNYLKSEYIIPVFATIWVIIYLFLGIQQTYDVVGLLISQLFIGAAVINAIQKPSEARSFRAILGIILIVLGIVLLFFNLSLVRISQILTLGVIQIGTVLSSVLKMGTSGAAKTPSGRSPSPEPSPEPEPGTGPEPI
;
A
#
# COMPACT_ATOMS: atom_id res chain seq x y z
N MET A 1 2.99 26.59 -1.53
CA MET A 1 3.20 25.18 -1.94
C MET A 1 4.54 25.13 -2.64
N ASN A 2 5.44 24.22 -2.24
CA ASN A 2 6.78 24.13 -2.80
C ASN A 2 6.67 23.31 -4.11
N ASP A 3 6.76 23.97 -5.27
CA ASP A 3 6.49 23.39 -6.59
C ASP A 3 7.53 22.33 -7.06
N LYS A 4 8.40 21.87 -6.17
CA LYS A 4 9.47 20.89 -6.45
C LYS A 4 9.13 19.45 -6.07
N ASN A 5 7.94 19.17 -5.52
CA ASN A 5 7.58 17.82 -5.06
C ASN A 5 7.27 16.83 -6.21
N TYR A 6 6.96 17.31 -7.42
CA TYR A 6 6.55 16.46 -8.55
C TYR A 6 7.70 15.67 -9.20
N LEU A 7 8.95 16.08 -8.95
CA LEU A 7 10.16 15.41 -9.43
C LEU A 7 10.63 14.27 -8.51
N LYS A 8 9.89 13.96 -7.44
CA LYS A 8 10.21 12.81 -6.60
C LYS A 8 9.89 11.51 -7.33
N SER A 9 10.75 10.51 -7.16
CA SER A 9 10.59 9.18 -7.77
C SER A 9 9.23 8.55 -7.46
N GLU A 10 8.59 8.92 -6.35
CA GLU A 10 7.25 8.47 -5.92
C GLU A 10 6.12 8.80 -6.90
N TYR A 11 6.26 9.91 -7.65
CA TYR A 11 5.28 10.35 -8.66
C TYR A 11 5.74 9.96 -10.07
N ILE A 12 7.06 10.02 -10.32
CA ILE A 12 7.66 9.73 -11.61
C ILE A 12 7.32 8.32 -12.07
N ILE A 13 7.57 7.28 -11.28
CA ILE A 13 7.36 5.89 -11.70
C ILE A 13 5.89 5.60 -12.07
N PRO A 14 4.88 5.93 -11.25
CA PRO A 14 3.49 5.72 -11.64
C PRO A 14 3.07 6.57 -12.86
N VAL A 15 3.61 7.78 -13.01
CA VAL A 15 3.38 8.61 -14.22
C VAL A 15 3.98 7.95 -15.47
N PHE A 16 5.24 7.49 -15.41
CA PHE A 16 5.88 6.79 -16.52
C PHE A 16 5.15 5.50 -16.90
N ALA A 17 4.70 4.72 -15.91
CA ALA A 17 3.91 3.53 -16.17
C ALA A 17 2.57 3.85 -16.85
N THR A 18 1.94 4.96 -16.47
CA THR A 18 0.70 5.44 -17.10
C THR A 18 0.94 5.90 -18.53
N ILE A 19 1.99 6.70 -18.76
CA ILE A 19 2.39 7.17 -20.09
C ILE A 19 2.68 5.97 -20.99
N TRP A 20 3.40 4.96 -20.49
CA TRP A 20 3.66 3.73 -21.24
C TRP A 20 2.38 3.03 -21.68
N VAL A 21 1.43 2.86 -20.77
CA VAL A 21 0.13 2.23 -21.06
C VAL A 21 -0.67 3.03 -22.10
N ILE A 22 -0.61 4.36 -22.05
CA ILE A 22 -1.22 5.23 -23.06
C ILE A 22 -0.55 5.02 -24.42
N ILE A 23 0.78 5.07 -24.49
CA ILE A 23 1.53 4.82 -25.75
C ILE A 23 1.16 3.44 -26.32
N TYR A 24 1.11 2.43 -25.45
CA TYR A 24 0.80 1.06 -25.85
C TYR A 24 -0.63 0.91 -26.40
N LEU A 25 -1.61 1.68 -25.90
CA LEU A 25 -2.94 1.73 -26.51
C LEU A 25 -2.90 2.19 -27.97
N PHE A 26 -2.00 3.10 -28.31
CA PHE A 26 -1.86 3.66 -29.66
C PHE A 26 -0.99 2.83 -30.62
N LEU A 27 -0.21 1.85 -30.13
CA LEU A 27 0.73 1.06 -30.95
C LEU A 27 0.07 0.06 -31.94
N GLY A 28 -1.24 0.17 -32.22
CA GLY A 28 -1.94 -0.60 -33.27
C GLY A 28 -2.12 -2.10 -32.97
N ILE A 29 -3.10 -2.77 -33.57
CA ILE A 29 -3.64 -4.10 -33.18
C ILE A 29 -2.74 -5.29 -33.66
N GLN A 30 -1.41 -5.13 -33.75
CA GLN A 30 -0.56 -6.28 -34.08
C GLN A 30 -0.20 -7.08 -32.83
N GLN A 31 -0.49 -8.38 -32.85
CA GLN A 31 -0.22 -9.32 -31.75
C GLN A 31 1.25 -9.33 -31.29
N THR A 32 2.20 -9.06 -32.19
CA THR A 32 3.63 -8.99 -31.85
C THR A 32 3.92 -7.86 -30.86
N TYR A 33 3.22 -6.72 -30.97
CA TYR A 33 3.34 -5.64 -29.99
C TYR A 33 2.68 -6.00 -28.67
N ASP A 34 1.68 -6.89 -28.66
CA ASP A 34 0.98 -7.24 -27.43
C ASP A 34 1.90 -8.00 -26.45
N VAL A 35 2.77 -8.88 -26.94
CA VAL A 35 3.75 -9.63 -26.11
C VAL A 35 4.84 -8.70 -25.57
N VAL A 36 5.45 -7.89 -26.44
CA VAL A 36 6.50 -6.93 -26.05
C VAL A 36 5.93 -5.88 -25.08
N GLY A 37 4.73 -5.40 -25.37
CA GLY A 37 3.98 -4.49 -24.52
C GLY A 37 3.72 -5.08 -23.14
N LEU A 38 3.33 -6.36 -23.08
CA LEU A 38 3.14 -7.07 -21.81
C LEU A 38 4.42 -7.14 -21.00
N LEU A 39 5.54 -7.53 -21.61
CA LEU A 39 6.82 -7.63 -20.91
C LEU A 39 7.27 -6.28 -20.33
N ILE A 40 7.17 -5.21 -21.12
CA ILE A 40 7.55 -3.87 -20.66
C ILE A 40 6.59 -3.38 -19.56
N SER A 41 5.28 -3.61 -19.72
CA SER A 41 4.28 -3.27 -18.71
C SER A 41 4.56 -3.97 -17.38
N GLN A 42 5.02 -5.23 -17.38
CA GLN A 42 5.39 -5.94 -16.15
C GLN A 42 6.60 -5.32 -15.44
N LEU A 43 7.59 -4.81 -16.18
CA LEU A 43 8.72 -4.09 -15.59
C LEU A 43 8.27 -2.80 -14.89
N PHE A 44 7.38 -2.03 -15.53
CA PHE A 44 6.83 -0.81 -14.93
C PHE A 44 5.94 -1.11 -13.72
N ILE A 45 5.13 -2.17 -13.80
CA ILE A 45 4.34 -2.67 -12.67
C ILE A 45 5.25 -3.03 -11.50
N GLY A 46 6.30 -3.83 -11.73
CA GLY A 46 7.26 -4.22 -10.70
C GLY A 46 7.94 -3.02 -10.06
N ALA A 47 8.39 -2.05 -10.87
CA ALA A 47 8.98 -0.82 -10.38
C ALA A 47 8.00 0.02 -9.53
N ALA A 48 6.72 0.10 -9.95
CA ALA A 48 5.68 0.81 -9.21
C ALA A 48 5.40 0.16 -7.84
N VAL A 49 5.40 -1.18 -7.77
CA VAL A 49 5.24 -1.94 -6.53
C VAL A 49 6.42 -1.71 -5.58
N ILE A 50 7.67 -1.84 -6.07
CA ILE A 50 8.86 -1.62 -5.25
C ILE A 50 8.87 -0.20 -4.67
N ASN A 51 8.57 0.80 -5.49
CA ASN A 51 8.46 2.19 -5.05
C ASN A 51 7.36 2.36 -3.99
N ALA A 52 6.20 1.72 -4.17
CA ALA A 52 5.12 1.73 -3.18
C ALA A 52 5.55 1.20 -1.82
N ILE A 53 6.31 0.11 -1.81
CA ILE A 53 6.77 -0.54 -0.60
C ILE A 53 7.80 0.34 0.11
N GLN A 54 8.74 0.94 -0.63
CA GLN A 54 9.77 1.79 -0.05
C GLN A 54 9.22 3.11 0.49
N LYS A 55 8.17 3.67 -0.14
CA LYS A 55 7.65 5.01 0.18
C LYS A 55 6.11 5.05 0.20
N PRO A 56 5.47 4.44 1.22
CA PRO A 56 4.02 4.20 1.23
C PRO A 56 3.14 5.43 1.52
N SER A 57 3.70 6.52 2.06
CA SER A 57 2.92 7.69 2.53
C SER A 57 2.87 8.86 1.55
N GLU A 58 3.94 9.17 0.83
CA GLU A 58 4.08 10.47 0.13
C GLU A 58 3.17 10.62 -1.11
N ALA A 59 2.68 9.52 -1.69
CA ALA A 59 1.85 9.56 -2.90
C ALA A 59 0.52 8.81 -2.79
N ARG A 60 0.01 8.56 -1.57
CA ARG A 60 -1.17 7.71 -1.36
C ARG A 60 -2.41 8.19 -2.13
N SER A 61 -2.80 9.46 -1.96
CA SER A 61 -4.00 10.01 -2.62
C SER A 61 -3.85 10.04 -4.14
N PHE A 62 -2.64 10.37 -4.63
CA PHE A 62 -2.34 10.37 -6.06
C PHE A 62 -2.50 8.98 -6.68
N ARG A 63 -1.94 7.95 -6.04
CA ARG A 63 -2.06 6.56 -6.50
C ARG A 63 -3.50 6.06 -6.47
N ALA A 64 -4.28 6.43 -5.45
CA ALA A 64 -5.69 6.08 -5.39
C ALA A 64 -6.48 6.66 -6.56
N ILE A 65 -6.33 7.97 -6.82
CA ILE A 65 -7.01 8.66 -7.93
C ILE A 65 -6.59 8.05 -9.28
N LEU A 66 -5.28 7.90 -9.50
CA LEU A 66 -4.73 7.31 -10.72
C LEU A 66 -5.24 5.89 -10.93
N GLY A 67 -5.27 5.08 -9.86
CA GLY A 67 -5.79 3.71 -9.90
C GLY A 67 -7.26 3.63 -10.31
N ILE A 68 -8.10 4.51 -9.75
CA ILE A 68 -9.53 4.58 -10.12
C ILE A 68 -9.68 4.96 -11.60
N ILE A 69 -8.95 5.97 -12.07
CA ILE A 69 -8.98 6.40 -13.47
C ILE A 69 -8.63 5.24 -14.40
N LEU A 70 -7.57 4.48 -14.09
CA LEU A 70 -7.14 3.34 -14.88
C LEU A 70 -8.17 2.22 -14.89
N ILE A 71 -8.80 1.91 -13.75
CA ILE A 71 -9.84 0.88 -13.69
C ILE A 71 -11.06 1.28 -14.52
N VAL A 72 -11.53 2.52 -14.36
CA VAL A 72 -12.65 3.05 -15.15
C VAL A 72 -12.31 3.03 -16.63
N LEU A 73 -11.10 3.45 -17.02
CA LEU A 73 -10.65 3.40 -18.40
C LEU A 73 -10.64 1.96 -18.92
N GLY A 74 -10.06 1.00 -18.20
CA GLY A 74 -10.04 -0.41 -18.60
C GLY A 74 -11.45 -0.99 -18.79
N ILE A 75 -12.39 -0.65 -17.89
CA ILE A 75 -13.79 -1.05 -18.01
C ILE A 75 -14.44 -0.42 -19.25
N VAL A 76 -14.22 0.87 -19.48
CA VAL A 76 -14.73 1.56 -20.68
C VAL A 76 -14.20 0.89 -21.95
N LEU A 77 -12.92 0.53 -22.00
CA LEU A 77 -12.31 -0.13 -23.15
C LEU A 77 -12.85 -1.56 -23.40
N LEU A 78 -13.41 -2.25 -22.40
CA LEU A 78 -14.14 -3.51 -22.61
C LEU A 78 -15.36 -3.29 -23.51
N PHE A 79 -16.11 -2.20 -23.31
CA PHE A 79 -17.29 -1.89 -24.12
C PHE A 79 -16.93 -1.53 -25.57
N PHE A 80 -15.67 -1.16 -25.84
CA PHE A 80 -15.17 -0.87 -27.18
C PHE A 80 -14.53 -2.08 -27.89
N ASN A 81 -14.62 -3.30 -27.32
CA ASN A 81 -14.04 -4.53 -27.88
C ASN A 81 -12.54 -4.43 -28.20
N LEU A 82 -11.77 -3.69 -27.38
CA LEU A 82 -10.31 -3.67 -27.49
C LEU A 82 -9.69 -5.01 -27.09
N SER A 83 -8.44 -5.24 -27.52
CA SER A 83 -7.68 -6.46 -27.16
C SER A 83 -7.69 -6.68 -25.64
N LEU A 84 -8.14 -7.86 -25.21
CA LEU A 84 -8.18 -8.26 -23.80
C LEU A 84 -6.82 -8.10 -23.12
N VAL A 85 -5.73 -8.29 -23.86
CA VAL A 85 -4.36 -8.14 -23.35
C VAL A 85 -4.07 -6.70 -22.95
N ARG A 86 -4.59 -5.72 -23.69
CA ARG A 86 -4.40 -4.29 -23.40
C ARG A 86 -5.23 -3.86 -22.21
N ILE A 87 -6.47 -4.32 -22.20
CA ILE A 87 -7.42 -4.07 -21.12
C ILE A 87 -6.86 -4.64 -19.81
N SER A 88 -6.37 -5.89 -19.82
CA SER A 88 -5.83 -6.52 -18.62
C SER A 88 -4.61 -5.80 -18.07
N GLN A 89 -3.74 -5.24 -18.92
CA GLN A 89 -2.59 -4.44 -18.47
C GLN A 89 -3.04 -3.14 -17.78
N ILE A 90 -4.00 -2.43 -18.36
CA ILE A 90 -4.56 -1.19 -17.77
C ILE A 90 -5.21 -1.48 -16.43
N LEU A 91 -6.05 -2.52 -16.38
CA LEU A 91 -6.72 -2.93 -15.15
C LEU A 91 -5.72 -3.38 -14.09
N THR A 92 -4.69 -4.14 -14.46
CA THR A 92 -3.63 -4.58 -13.54
C THR A 92 -2.89 -3.38 -12.95
N LEU A 93 -2.51 -2.40 -13.78
CA LEU A 93 -1.87 -1.18 -13.30
C LEU A 93 -2.78 -0.45 -12.30
N GLY A 94 -4.07 -0.29 -12.63
CA GLY A 94 -5.05 0.35 -11.77
C GLY A 94 -5.25 -0.35 -10.43
N VAL A 95 -5.43 -1.68 -10.45
CA VAL A 95 -5.58 -2.51 -9.25
C VAL A 95 -4.35 -2.43 -8.36
N ILE A 96 -3.15 -2.39 -8.92
CA ILE A 96 -1.91 -2.28 -8.13
C ILE A 96 -1.81 -0.91 -7.45
N GLN A 97 -2.17 0.17 -8.14
CA GLN A 97 -2.19 1.49 -7.49
C GLN A 97 -3.17 1.54 -6.32
N ILE A 98 -4.37 0.98 -6.47
CA ILE A 98 -5.35 0.91 -5.37
C ILE A 98 -4.90 -0.06 -4.27
N GLY A 99 -4.40 -1.24 -4.64
CA GLY A 99 -3.96 -2.28 -3.71
C GLY A 99 -2.78 -1.82 -2.83
N THR A 100 -1.85 -1.05 -3.39
CA THR A 100 -0.74 -0.46 -2.63
C THR A 100 -1.23 0.61 -1.64
N VAL A 101 -2.24 1.40 -2.02
CA VAL A 101 -2.90 2.34 -1.10
C VAL A 101 -3.61 1.61 0.02
N LEU A 102 -4.42 0.61 -0.31
CA LEU A 102 -5.19 -0.19 0.66
C LEU A 102 -4.27 -0.92 1.65
N SER A 103 -3.19 -1.53 1.16
CA SER A 103 -2.15 -2.15 2.00
C SER A 103 -1.55 -1.15 3.00
N SER A 104 -1.29 0.07 2.54
CA SER A 104 -0.71 1.11 3.39
C SER A 104 -1.70 1.60 4.47
N VAL A 105 -3.00 1.65 4.16
CA VAL A 105 -4.07 1.97 5.12
C VAL A 105 -4.21 0.85 6.16
N LEU A 106 -4.22 -0.41 5.71
CA LEU A 106 -4.32 -1.57 6.61
C LEU A 106 -3.13 -1.65 7.57
N LYS A 107 -1.90 -1.40 7.10
CA LYS A 107 -0.69 -1.33 7.95
C LYS A 107 -0.76 -0.23 9.01
N MET A 108 -1.35 0.93 8.68
CA MET A 108 -1.59 1.99 9.65
C MET A 108 -2.65 1.60 10.70
N GLY A 109 -3.71 0.91 10.28
CA GLY A 109 -4.76 0.39 11.18
C GLY A 109 -4.25 -0.67 12.16
N THR A 110 -3.34 -1.55 11.71
CA THR A 110 -2.72 -2.58 12.57
C THR A 110 -1.75 -2.02 13.61
N SER A 111 -1.22 -0.80 13.41
CA SER A 111 -0.34 -0.15 14.39
C SER A 111 -1.10 0.45 15.58
N GLY A 112 -2.43 0.54 15.52
CA GLY A 112 -3.30 0.98 16.61
C GLY A 112 -4.02 -0.15 17.35
N ALA A 113 -4.06 -1.36 16.79
CA ALA A 113 -4.82 -2.50 17.31
C ALA A 113 -3.91 -3.55 17.99
N ALA A 114 -2.97 -3.11 18.83
CA ALA A 114 -2.31 -3.95 19.84
C ALA A 114 -1.44 -3.10 20.79
N LYS A 115 -2.04 -2.12 21.46
CA LYS A 115 -1.63 -1.88 22.85
C LYS A 115 -2.58 -2.71 23.69
N THR A 116 -2.28 -4.01 23.82
CA THR A 116 -2.67 -4.71 25.04
C THR A 116 -2.22 -3.82 26.19
N PRO A 117 -3.11 -3.43 27.13
CA PRO A 117 -2.67 -2.79 28.35
C PRO A 117 -1.65 -3.74 28.96
N SER A 118 -0.38 -3.35 29.07
CA SER A 118 0.57 -4.15 29.84
C SER A 118 -0.07 -4.27 31.21
N GLY A 119 -0.35 -5.50 31.62
CA GLY A 119 -1.03 -5.82 32.86
C GLY A 119 -0.50 -4.91 33.95
N ARG A 120 -1.42 -4.21 34.61
CA ARG A 120 -1.21 -3.58 35.91
C ARG A 120 -0.34 -4.55 36.71
N SER A 121 0.86 -4.12 37.15
CA SER A 121 1.65 -4.93 38.09
C SER A 121 0.69 -5.45 39.15
N PRO A 122 0.69 -6.76 39.47
CA PRO A 122 -0.12 -7.26 40.56
C PRO A 122 0.23 -6.42 41.79
N SER A 123 -0.80 -5.84 42.41
CA SER A 123 -0.65 -5.12 43.66
C SER A 123 0.14 -6.02 44.61
N PRO A 124 1.20 -5.54 45.27
CA PRO A 124 1.95 -6.36 46.22
C PRO A 124 0.96 -6.94 47.24
N GLU A 125 1.05 -8.25 47.48
CA GLU A 125 0.26 -8.94 48.50
C GLU A 125 0.37 -8.20 49.84
N PRO A 126 -0.72 -8.13 50.62
CA PRO A 126 -0.65 -7.58 51.96
C PRO A 126 0.35 -8.39 52.78
N SER A 127 1.31 -7.68 53.39
CA SER A 127 2.35 -8.25 54.24
C SER A 127 1.73 -9.06 55.39
N PRO A 128 2.32 -10.19 55.82
CA PRO A 128 1.82 -10.96 56.95
C PRO A 128 1.71 -10.10 58.21
N GLU A 129 0.62 -10.29 58.95
CA GLU A 129 0.36 -9.60 60.21
C GLU A 129 1.45 -9.96 61.25
N PRO A 130 1.95 -9.00 62.04
CA PRO A 130 3.03 -9.27 63.00
C PRO A 130 2.59 -10.33 64.03
N GLU A 131 3.41 -11.36 64.24
CA GLU A 131 3.19 -12.31 65.33
C GLU A 131 3.24 -11.58 66.69
N PRO A 132 2.37 -11.95 67.66
CA PRO A 132 2.41 -11.36 68.98
C PRO A 132 3.76 -11.64 69.65
N GLY A 133 4.54 -10.60 69.89
CA GLY A 133 5.79 -10.69 70.62
C GLY A 133 5.56 -11.21 72.03
N THR A 134 6.16 -12.36 72.35
CA THR A 134 6.37 -12.80 73.72
C THR A 134 7.39 -11.86 74.37
N GLY A 135 6.88 -10.81 75.00
CA GLY A 135 7.69 -9.95 75.88
C GLY A 135 8.24 -10.74 77.07
N PRO A 136 9.43 -10.37 77.59
CA PRO A 136 10.06 -11.10 78.68
C PRO A 136 9.29 -10.95 80.00
N GLU A 137 9.23 -12.04 80.77
CA GLU A 137 8.72 -12.07 82.14
C GLU A 137 9.40 -11.00 83.02
N PRO A 138 8.65 -10.29 83.88
CA PRO A 138 9.24 -9.46 84.90
C PRO A 138 9.79 -10.32 86.05
N ILE A 139 10.93 -9.86 86.57
CA ILE A 139 11.75 -10.41 87.66
C ILE A 139 11.01 -10.38 88.99
#